data_AF-A0A7V9DGA2-F1
#
_entry.id   AF-A0A7V9DGA2-F1
#
_cell.length_a   1.000
_cell.length_b   1.000
_cell.length_c   1.000
_cell.angle_alpha   90.00
_cell.angle_beta   90.00
_cell.angle_gamma   90.00
#
_symmetry.space_group_name_H-M   'P 1'
#
loop_
_entity.id
_entity.type
_entity.pdbx_description
1 polymer ?
#
loop_
_entity_poly.entity_id
_entity_poly.type
_entity_poly.pdbx_seq_one_letter_code
_entity_poly.pdbx_strand_id
1 'polypeptide(L)' 'MLVVAATARELGRLGGVRTLACGIGPVEAAAATARSLAEDRPSMVLHVGVAGGRGLEPLSLVLGSEAVYCDAK' A
#
# COMPACT_ATOMS: atom_id res chain seq x y z
N MET A 1 -13.89 -1.32 2.74
CA MET A 1 -12.57 -1.50 2.11
C MET A 1 -11.76 -0.22 2.25
N LEU A 2 -10.44 -0.35 2.42
CA LEU A 2 -9.47 0.75 2.45
C LEU A 2 -8.39 0.47 1.42
N VAL A 3 -8.10 1.41 0.53
CA VAL A 3 -6.96 1.33 -0.41
C VAL A 3 -5.79 2.13 0.15
N VAL A 4 -4.62 1.52 0.25
CA VAL A 4 -3.42 2.15 0.83
C VAL A 4 -2.31 2.19 -0.22
N ALA A 5 -1.67 3.33 -0.39
CA ALA A 5 -0.45 3.46 -1.20
C ALA A 5 0.57 4.36 -0.51
N ALA A 6 1.84 4.28 -0.90
CA ALA A 6 2.88 5.12 -0.28
C ALA A 6 2.67 6.61 -0.61
N THR A 7 2.20 6.90 -1.83
CA THR A 7 2.01 8.27 -2.32
C THR A 7 0.63 8.53 -2.91
N ALA A 8 0.20 9.79 -2.92
CA ALA A 8 -1.04 10.20 -3.59
C ALA A 8 -1.01 9.94 -5.11
N ARG A 9 0.17 9.92 -5.73
CA ARG A 9 0.33 9.63 -7.16
C ARG A 9 -0.03 8.18 -7.49
N GLU A 10 0.32 7.24 -6.61
CA GLU A 10 0.00 5.81 -6.79
C GLU A 10 -1.49 5.52 -6.60
N LEU A 11 -2.20 6.32 -5.78
CA LEU A 11 -3.65 6.23 -5.65
C LEU A 11 -4.38 6.72 -6.90
N GLY A 12 -3.78 7.59 -7.70
CA GLY A 12 -4.43 8.18 -8.87
C GLY A 12 -5.76 8.88 -8.50
N ARG A 13 -6.80 8.67 -9.30
CA ARG A 13 -8.16 9.18 -9.05
C ARG A 13 -9.12 8.03 -8.80
N LEU A 14 -9.08 7.47 -7.58
CA LEU A 14 -10.06 6.50 -7.13
C LEU A 14 -11.32 7.21 -6.63
N GLY A 15 -12.48 6.88 -7.19
CA GLY A 15 -13.79 7.36 -6.73
C GLY A 15 -14.51 6.31 -5.91
N GLY A 16 -15.31 6.74 -4.92
CA GLY A 16 -16.23 5.85 -4.18
C GLY A 16 -15.58 4.85 -3.23
N VAL A 17 -14.26 4.91 -3.03
CA VAL A 17 -13.52 4.06 -2.08
C VAL A 17 -12.65 4.95 -1.19
N ARG A 18 -12.50 4.57 0.08
CA ARG A 18 -11.60 5.27 0.99
C ARG A 18 -10.16 4.95 0.64
N THR A 19 -9.32 5.98 0.63
CA THR A 19 -7.92 5.90 0.27
C THR A 19 -7.03 6.47 1.37
N LEU A 20 -5.85 5.91 1.54
CA LEU A 20 -4.81 6.41 2.44
C LEU A 20 -3.47 6.48 1.68
N ALA A 21 -2.86 7.67 1.67
CA ALA A 21 -1.44 7.81 1.32
C ALA A 21 -0.65 7.66 2.63
N CYS A 22 -0.02 6.49 2.85
CA CYS A 22 0.57 6.13 4.14
C CYS A 22 1.99 6.68 4.35
N GLY A 23 2.60 7.31 3.33
CA GLY A 23 3.99 7.77 3.38
C GLY A 23 4.99 6.73 2.92
N ILE A 24 6.25 7.14 2.78
CA ILE A 24 7.34 6.31 2.26
C ILE A 24 8.16 5.73 3.41
N GLY A 25 8.40 4.43 3.35
CA GLY A 25 9.21 3.70 4.33
C GLY A 25 8.37 2.99 5.41
N PRO A 26 8.93 1.95 6.05
CA PRO A 26 8.19 1.05 6.93
C PRO A 26 7.63 1.75 8.17
N VAL A 27 8.34 2.73 8.73
CA VAL A 27 7.93 3.46 9.95
C VAL A 27 6.69 4.32 9.68
N GLU A 28 6.74 5.19 8.67
CA GLU A 28 5.63 6.07 8.31
C GLU A 28 4.41 5.25 7.87
N ALA A 29 4.63 4.26 7.00
CA ALA A 29 3.58 3.39 6.51
C ALA A 29 2.86 2.66 7.65
N ALA A 30 3.60 2.13 8.63
CA ALA A 30 3.03 1.45 9.79
C ALA A 30 2.21 2.42 10.66
N ALA A 31 2.78 3.58 11.00
CA ALA A 31 2.12 4.56 11.86
C ALA A 31 0.82 5.10 11.25
N ALA A 32 0.85 5.52 9.98
CA ALA A 32 -0.31 6.06 9.29
C ALA A 32 -1.40 5.00 9.08
N THR A 33 -1.02 3.79 8.68
CA THR A 33 -1.97 2.70 8.45
C THR A 33 -2.62 2.25 9.76
N ALA A 34 -1.84 2.07 10.83
CA ALA A 34 -2.37 1.69 12.14
C ALA A 34 -3.36 2.72 12.68
N ARG A 35 -3.05 4.02 12.53
CA ARG A 35 -3.97 5.10 12.91
C ARG A 35 -5.28 5.02 12.13
N SER A 36 -5.22 4.87 10.80
CA SER A 36 -6.43 4.78 9.97
C SER A 36 -7.29 3.56 10.32
N LEU A 37 -6.67 2.42 10.64
CA LEU A 37 -7.37 1.20 11.08
C LEU A 37 -7.96 1.29 12.49
N ALA A 38 -7.39 2.15 13.34
CA ALA A 38 -7.92 2.42 14.67
C ALA A 38 -9.14 3.36 14.61
N GLU A 39 -9.12 4.34 13.71
CA GLU A 39 -10.23 5.28 13.46
C GLU A 39 -11.43 4.58 12.82
N ASP A 40 -11.18 3.62 11.92
CA ASP A 40 -12.23 2.82 11.30
C ASP A 40 -11.75 1.40 10.98
N ARG A 41 -12.63 0.41 11.11
CA ARG A 41 -12.34 -1.01 10.84
C ARG A 41 -12.89 -1.44 9.47
N PRO A 42 -12.16 -1.23 8.36
CA PRO A 42 -12.60 -1.74 7.07
C PRO A 42 -12.62 -3.27 7.10
N SER A 43 -13.59 -3.86 6.39
CA SER A 43 -13.63 -5.32 6.15
C SER A 43 -12.45 -5.87 5.34
N MET A 44 -11.68 -4.98 4.67
CA MET A 44 -10.57 -5.34 3.79
C MET A 44 -9.63 -4.14 3.59
N VAL A 45 -8.32 -4.43 3.53
CA VAL A 45 -7.28 -3.49 3.13
C VAL A 45 -6.66 -3.97 1.82
N LEU A 46 -6.54 -3.09 0.83
CA LEU A 46 -5.84 -3.33 -0.42
C LEU A 46 -4.63 -2.40 -0.49
N HIS A 47 -3.43 -2.96 -0.41
CA HIS A 47 -2.21 -2.18 -0.63
C HIS A 47 -1.87 -2.17 -2.13
N VAL A 48 -1.71 -0.97 -2.69
CA VAL A 48 -1.33 -0.75 -4.09
C VAL A 48 -0.11 0.16 -4.15
N GLY A 49 0.69 0.02 -5.20
CA GLY A 49 1.87 0.83 -5.40
C GLY A 49 2.67 0.34 -6.59
N VAL A 50 3.72 1.09 -6.92
CA VAL A 50 4.72 0.64 -7.89
C VAL A 50 5.83 -0.12 -7.17
N ALA A 51 6.41 -1.11 -7.86
CA ALA A 51 7.52 -1.89 -7.33
C ALA A 51 8.53 -2.21 -8.44
N GLY A 52 9.78 -2.44 -8.04
CA GLY A 52 10.75 -3.08 -8.91
C GLY A 52 10.43 -4.57 -9.07
N GLY A 53 10.47 -5.07 -10.30
CA GLY A 53 10.21 -6.48 -10.62
C GLY A 53 11.42 -7.13 -11.30
N ARG A 54 12.02 -8.14 -10.65
CA ARG A 54 13.11 -8.92 -11.27
C ARG A 54 12.51 -10.02 -12.16
N GLY A 55 12.83 -9.99 -13.45
CA GLY A 55 12.30 -10.97 -14.42
C GLY A 55 10.84 -10.73 -14.83
N LEU A 56 10.32 -9.53 -14.56
CA LEU A 56 8.98 -9.10 -14.97
C LEU A 56 9.10 -7.99 -16.00
N GLU A 57 8.21 -8.00 -17.00
CA GLU A 57 8.15 -6.93 -17.98
C GLU A 57 7.71 -5.61 -17.32
N PRO A 58 8.25 -4.45 -17.75
CA PRO A 58 7.78 -3.16 -17.27
C PRO A 58 6.26 -3.01 -17.41
N LEU A 59 5.64 -2.34 -16.43
CA LEU A 59 4.19 -2.13 -16.36
C LEU A 59 3.35 -3.41 -16.18
N SER A 60 3.97 -4.55 -15.84
CA SER A 60 3.23 -5.73 -15.41
C SER A 60 2.45 -5.49 -14.12
N LEU A 61 1.20 -5.95 -14.08
CA LEU A 61 0.40 -5.99 -12.85
C LEU A 61 0.70 -7.29 -12.10
N VAL A 62 1.01 -7.18 -10.81
CA VAL A 62 1.32 -8.32 -9.94
C VAL A 62 0.43 -8.30 -8.71
N LEU A 63 -0.12 -9.46 -8.37
CA LEU A 63 -0.73 -9.71 -7.06
C LEU A 63 0.31 -10.38 -6.16
N GLY A 64 0.73 -9.69 -5.10
CA GLY A 64 1.69 -10.25 -4.14
C GLY A 64 1.08 -11.42 -3.36
N SER A 65 1.84 -12.51 -3.24
CA SER A 65 1.47 -13.66 -2.38
C SER A 65 1.95 -13.50 -0.94
N GLU A 66 3.06 -12.78 -0.74
CA GLU A 66 3.70 -12.56 0.55
C GLU A 66 4.44 -11.21 0.58
N ALA A 67 4.70 -10.69 1.78
CA ALA A 67 5.52 -9.52 2.02
C ALA A 67 6.60 -9.85 3.06
N VAL A 68 7.86 -9.58 2.74
CA VAL A 68 9.02 -9.92 3.56
C VAL A 68 9.71 -8.65 4.04
N TYR A 69 9.97 -8.55 5.35
CA TYR A 69 10.73 -7.43 5.92
C TYR A 69 12.23 -7.71 5.86
N CYS A 70 12.92 -7.00 4.96
CA CYS A 70 14.32 -7.27 4.63
C CYS A 70 15.33 -6.46 5.45
N ASP A 71 14.87 -5.44 6.19
CA ASP A 71 15.73 -4.47 6.87
C ASP A 71 16.20 -4.97 8.26
N ALA A 72 15.62 -6.05 8.79
CA ALA A 72 15.96 -6.62 10.09
C ALA A 72 17.19 -7.55 10.05
N LYS A 73 18.17 -7.30 9.17
CA LYS A 73 19.37 -8.12 9.03
C LYS A 73 20.54 -7.63 9.87
#